data_AF-A0AAV9WQ34-F1
#
_entry.id   AF-A0AAV9WQ34-F1
#
_cell.length_a   1.000
_cell.length_b   1.000
_cell.length_c   1.000
_cell.angle_alpha   90.00
_cell.angle_beta   90.00
_cell.angle_gamma   90.00
#
_symmetry.space_group_name_H-M   'P 1'
#
loop_
_entity.id
_entity.type
_entity.pdbx_description
1 polymer ?
#
loop_
_entity_poly.entity_id
_entity_poly.type
_entity_poly.pdbx_seq_one_letter_code
_entity_poly.pdbx_strand_id
1 'polypeptide(L)'
;MAVNPKFAAHVFTISGGSRPVHTLELYLDFVCPYSAKLWKRINEDVIPHLEATKPQKVEIIFRQLIQPWHPSSTLVHESALAVEKVAPEKFWAYSDALFKAQREYFDVNVVNETRNQTYQRLAELAGTVDVDKDAVYKLLHVADKPDGDAYNIGNQVTNDVKFITKAARQVSAHVTPTVFFNGVVENSISSGWTLDQWKEWIDNNVV
;
A
#
# COMPACT_ATOMS: atom_id res chain seq x y z
N MET A 1 3.01 -16.11 -1.83
CA MET A 1 3.33 -16.23 -0.40
C MET A 1 4.84 -16.25 -0.27
N ALA A 2 5.40 -15.44 0.61
CA ALA A 2 6.83 -15.47 0.89
C ALA A 2 7.24 -16.79 1.57
N VAL A 3 8.47 -17.24 1.34
CA VAL A 3 9.05 -18.41 2.01
C VAL A 3 9.94 -17.90 3.13
N ASN A 4 9.70 -18.34 4.36
CA ASN A 4 10.59 -18.02 5.48
C ASN A 4 12.03 -18.48 5.17
N PRO A 5 13.06 -17.62 5.35
CA PRO A 5 14.46 -17.95 5.06
C PRO A 5 14.97 -19.25 5.68
N LYS A 6 14.44 -19.68 6.84
CA LYS A 6 14.82 -20.96 7.45
C LYS A 6 14.45 -22.18 6.57
N PHE A 7 13.53 -22.00 5.64
CA PHE A 7 13.10 -23.00 4.66
C PHE A 7 13.64 -22.71 3.26
N ALA A 8 14.77 -21.99 3.13
CA ALA A 8 15.33 -21.60 1.84
C ALA A 8 15.59 -22.77 0.87
N ALA A 9 15.82 -23.98 1.39
CA ALA A 9 16.00 -25.18 0.56
C ALA A 9 14.74 -25.59 -0.23
N HIS A 10 13.55 -25.07 0.13
CA HIS A 10 12.32 -25.30 -0.63
C HIS A 10 12.26 -24.47 -1.91
N VAL A 11 13.11 -23.44 -2.04
CA VAL A 11 13.14 -22.54 -3.19
C VAL A 11 14.17 -23.06 -4.19
N PHE A 12 13.70 -23.46 -5.37
CA PHE A 12 14.57 -23.71 -6.52
C PHE A 12 14.74 -22.40 -7.30
N THR A 13 15.94 -21.82 -7.27
CA THR A 13 16.22 -20.55 -7.95
C THR A 13 16.54 -20.81 -9.43
N ILE A 14 15.69 -20.31 -10.32
CA ILE A 14 15.94 -20.36 -11.76
C ILE A 14 17.00 -19.32 -12.12
N SER A 15 18.05 -19.73 -12.83
CA SER A 15 19.10 -18.85 -13.37
C SER A 15 19.80 -17.93 -12.35
N GLY A 16 20.01 -18.40 -11.13
CA GLY A 16 20.76 -17.62 -10.12
C GLY A 16 19.92 -16.55 -9.40
N GLY A 17 18.60 -16.72 -9.34
CA GLY A 17 17.72 -15.88 -8.51
C GLY A 17 18.19 -15.79 -7.04
N SER A 18 17.77 -14.72 -6.36
CA SER A 18 18.15 -14.46 -4.96
C SER A 18 17.60 -15.52 -4.01
N ARG A 19 18.34 -15.77 -2.92
CA ARG A 19 17.81 -16.56 -1.80
C ARG A 19 16.69 -15.78 -1.12
N PRO A 20 15.68 -16.47 -0.55
CA PRO A 20 14.61 -15.79 0.17
C PRO A 20 15.18 -15.05 1.38
N VAL A 21 14.78 -13.78 1.51
CA VAL A 21 14.98 -12.95 2.70
C VAL A 21 13.68 -12.93 3.51
N HIS A 22 13.73 -12.38 4.72
CA HIS A 22 12.50 -12.19 5.48
C HIS A 22 11.59 -11.20 4.78
N THR A 23 10.27 -11.39 4.84
CA THR A 23 9.32 -10.41 4.28
C THR A 23 8.42 -9.88 5.37
N LEU A 24 8.28 -8.56 5.44
CA LEU A 24 7.31 -7.85 6.27
C LEU A 24 6.25 -7.22 5.36
N GLU A 25 5.10 -7.88 5.21
CA GLU A 25 4.01 -7.39 4.37
C GLU A 25 3.02 -6.57 5.20
N LEU A 26 2.76 -5.34 4.77
CA LEU A 26 1.91 -4.37 5.46
C LEU A 26 0.61 -4.19 4.68
N TYR A 27 -0.49 -4.79 5.13
CA TYR A 27 -1.81 -4.59 4.55
C TYR A 27 -2.44 -3.32 5.13
N LEU A 28 -2.40 -2.24 4.35
CA LEU A 28 -2.74 -0.89 4.78
C LEU A 28 -3.82 -0.28 3.89
N ASP A 29 -4.69 0.52 4.50
CA ASP A 29 -5.71 1.34 3.83
C ASP A 29 -5.33 2.80 4.01
N PHE A 30 -5.22 3.55 2.90
CA PHE A 30 -4.88 4.96 2.94
C PHE A 30 -5.89 5.83 3.69
N VAL A 31 -7.12 5.34 3.91
CA VAL A 31 -8.21 6.05 4.62
C VAL A 31 -8.41 5.49 6.04
N CYS A 32 -7.59 4.54 6.49
CA CYS A 32 -7.64 4.04 7.85
C CYS A 32 -6.67 4.80 8.79
N PRO A 33 -7.14 5.41 9.90
CA PRO A 33 -6.26 6.14 10.82
C PRO A 33 -5.23 5.25 11.53
N TYR A 34 -5.57 3.98 11.78
CA TYR A 34 -4.62 3.01 12.35
C TYR A 34 -3.53 2.60 11.35
N SER A 35 -3.86 2.56 10.05
CA SER A 35 -2.87 2.34 9.00
C SER A 35 -1.90 3.51 8.90
N ALA A 36 -2.40 4.75 8.96
CA ALA A 36 -1.54 5.94 8.99
C ALA A 36 -0.60 5.93 10.19
N LYS A 37 -1.10 5.55 11.38
CA LYS A 37 -0.29 5.44 12.59
C LYS A 37 0.83 4.41 12.45
N LEU A 38 0.51 3.22 11.93
CA LEU A 38 1.51 2.18 11.67
C LEU A 38 2.51 2.64 10.60
N TRP A 39 2.02 3.18 9.48
CA TRP A 39 2.85 3.69 8.39
C TRP A 39 3.88 4.70 8.87
N LYS A 40 3.45 5.68 9.68
CA LYS A 40 4.35 6.68 10.27
C LYS A 40 5.51 6.03 11.02
N ARG A 41 5.21 5.07 11.92
CA ARG A 41 6.24 4.33 12.68
C ARG A 41 7.15 3.52 11.75
N ILE A 42 6.59 2.88 10.73
CA ILE A 42 7.36 2.12 9.75
C ILE A 42 8.34 3.02 9.00
N ASN A 43 7.83 4.13 8.46
CA ASN A 43 8.57 5.04 7.58
C ASN A 43 9.64 5.83 8.35
N GLU A 44 9.29 6.38 9.51
CA GLU A 44 10.18 7.26 10.27
C GLU A 44 11.20 6.51 11.13
N ASP A 45 10.88 5.29 11.59
CA ASP A 45 11.73 4.60 12.57
C ASP A 45 12.16 3.18 12.16
N VAL A 46 11.22 2.35 11.67
CA VAL A 46 11.52 0.92 11.42
C VAL A 46 12.38 0.71 10.19
N ILE A 47 12.07 1.40 9.08
CA ILE A 47 12.89 1.35 7.86
C ILE A 47 14.33 1.78 8.15
N PRO A 48 14.58 2.98 8.73
CA PRO A 48 15.95 3.39 9.09
C PRO A 48 16.66 2.40 10.02
N HIS A 49 15.94 1.83 10.99
CA HIS A 49 16.53 0.83 11.87
C HIS A 49 16.94 -0.45 11.11
N LEU A 50 16.08 -0.98 10.26
CA LEU A 50 16.38 -2.18 9.45
C LEU A 50 17.54 -1.94 8.48
N GLU A 51 17.62 -0.76 7.85
CA GLU A 51 18.75 -0.38 7.01
C GLU A 51 20.06 -0.37 7.79
N ALA A 52 20.03 0.11 9.05
CA ALA A 52 21.21 0.18 9.91
C ALA A 52 21.63 -1.18 10.51
N THR A 53 20.68 -2.04 10.89
CA THR A 53 20.98 -3.25 11.69
C THR A 53 20.80 -4.56 10.95
N LYS A 54 19.94 -4.60 9.92
CA LYS A 54 19.58 -5.81 9.17
C LYS A 54 19.59 -5.57 7.65
N PRO A 55 20.63 -4.93 7.06
CA PRO A 55 20.65 -4.63 5.63
C PRO A 55 20.54 -5.93 4.82
N GLN A 56 19.70 -5.92 3.78
CA GLN A 56 19.48 -7.06 2.88
C GLN A 56 18.88 -8.32 3.54
N LYS A 57 18.41 -8.24 4.79
CA LYS A 57 17.78 -9.37 5.50
C LYS A 57 16.26 -9.35 5.45
N VAL A 58 15.67 -8.19 5.17
CA VAL A 58 14.22 -7.98 5.15
C VAL A 58 13.81 -7.20 3.91
N GLU A 59 12.74 -7.65 3.27
CA GLU A 59 11.96 -6.86 2.32
C GLU A 59 10.67 -6.40 2.98
N ILE A 60 10.38 -5.09 2.92
CA ILE A 60 9.08 -4.55 3.32
C ILE A 60 8.20 -4.45 2.08
N ILE A 61 7.00 -4.99 2.17
CA ILE A 61 6.04 -5.02 1.07
C ILE A 61 4.80 -4.25 1.47
N PHE A 62 4.53 -3.12 0.81
CA PHE A 62 3.26 -2.43 0.95
C PHE A 62 2.15 -3.19 0.21
N ARG A 63 1.10 -3.57 0.93
CA ARG A 63 -0.09 -4.22 0.38
C ARG A 63 -1.27 -3.26 0.54
N GLN A 64 -1.76 -2.75 -0.57
CA GLN A 64 -2.97 -1.94 -0.59
C GLN A 64 -4.19 -2.81 -0.21
N LEU A 65 -4.86 -2.48 0.90
CA LEU A 65 -6.09 -3.14 1.36
C LEU A 65 -7.24 -2.15 1.47
N ILE A 66 -8.05 -2.07 0.41
CA ILE A 66 -9.22 -1.18 0.36
C ILE A 66 -10.29 -1.67 1.35
N GLN A 67 -10.73 -0.80 2.27
CA GLN A 67 -11.86 -1.11 3.14
C GLN A 67 -13.16 -0.53 2.59
N PRO A 68 -14.20 -1.35 2.34
CA PRO A 68 -15.44 -0.90 1.72
C PRO A 68 -16.27 0.02 2.61
N TRP A 69 -16.03 0.07 3.92
CA TRP A 69 -16.65 1.02 4.84
C TRP A 69 -15.92 2.37 4.91
N HIS A 70 -14.84 2.55 4.15
CA HIS A 70 -14.26 3.86 3.83
C HIS A 70 -14.57 4.16 2.35
N PRO A 71 -15.73 4.76 2.01
CA PRO A 71 -16.18 4.94 0.63
C PRO A 71 -15.14 5.53 -0.34
N SER A 72 -14.32 6.48 0.10
CA SER A 72 -13.26 7.11 -0.68
C SER A 72 -12.02 6.24 -0.87
N SER A 73 -11.84 5.18 -0.08
CA SER A 73 -10.62 4.35 -0.07
C SER A 73 -10.28 3.81 -1.45
N THR A 74 -11.28 3.35 -2.22
CA THR A 74 -11.05 2.88 -3.60
C THR A 74 -10.37 3.96 -4.45
N LEU A 75 -10.83 5.22 -4.36
CA LEU A 75 -10.28 6.33 -5.15
C LEU A 75 -8.83 6.65 -4.76
N VAL A 76 -8.55 6.66 -3.46
CA VAL A 76 -7.22 6.92 -2.91
C VAL A 76 -6.24 5.80 -3.31
N HIS A 77 -6.67 4.54 -3.26
CA HIS A 77 -5.86 3.40 -3.72
C HIS A 77 -5.63 3.39 -5.24
N GLU A 78 -6.64 3.72 -6.04
CA GLU A 78 -6.48 3.89 -7.49
C GLU A 78 -5.42 4.95 -7.83
N SER A 79 -5.36 6.05 -7.07
CA SER A 79 -4.33 7.07 -7.29
C SER A 79 -2.92 6.56 -7.05
N ALA A 80 -2.70 5.72 -6.03
CA ALA A 80 -1.39 5.13 -5.77
C ALA A 80 -0.96 4.17 -6.90
N LEU A 81 -1.90 3.39 -7.45
CA LEU A 81 -1.67 2.54 -8.62
C LEU A 81 -1.41 3.36 -9.89
N ALA A 82 -2.10 4.50 -10.06
CA ALA A 82 -1.84 5.40 -11.18
C ALA A 82 -0.43 6.02 -11.08
N VAL A 83 -0.01 6.45 -9.89
CA VAL A 83 1.36 6.90 -9.65
C VAL A 83 2.38 5.79 -9.93
N GLU A 84 2.11 4.55 -9.51
CA GLU A 84 3.00 3.42 -9.80
C GLU A 84 3.19 3.20 -11.32
N LYS A 85 2.15 3.42 -12.14
CA LYS A 85 2.27 3.36 -13.61
C LYS A 85 3.04 4.52 -14.22
N VAL A 86 2.94 5.71 -13.65
CA VAL A 86 3.56 6.94 -14.20
C VAL A 86 5.01 7.08 -13.74
N ALA A 87 5.27 6.83 -12.46
CA ALA A 87 6.54 7.05 -11.77
C ALA A 87 6.69 6.03 -10.63
N PRO A 88 7.03 4.76 -10.93
CA PRO A 88 7.09 3.68 -9.93
C PRO A 88 8.03 3.98 -8.76
N GLU A 89 9.12 4.70 -9.00
CA GLU A 89 10.06 5.16 -7.97
C GLU A 89 9.47 6.15 -6.96
N LYS A 90 8.32 6.78 -7.31
CA LYS A 90 7.61 7.73 -6.45
C LYS A 90 6.51 7.07 -5.61
N PHE A 91 6.24 5.77 -5.78
CA PHE A 91 5.17 5.08 -5.05
C PHE A 91 5.21 5.28 -3.54
N TRP A 92 6.39 5.11 -2.92
CA TRP A 92 6.55 5.25 -1.47
C TRP A 92 6.42 6.70 -1.00
N ALA A 93 7.00 7.65 -1.74
CA ALA A 93 6.88 9.08 -1.44
C ALA A 93 5.41 9.54 -1.55
N TYR A 94 4.69 9.07 -2.56
CA TYR A 94 3.27 9.38 -2.71
C TYR A 94 2.40 8.68 -1.65
N SER A 95 2.70 7.44 -1.29
CA SER A 95 2.03 6.74 -0.19
C SER A 95 2.16 7.51 1.13
N ASP A 96 3.34 8.05 1.41
CA ASP A 96 3.57 8.92 2.56
C ASP A 96 2.78 10.24 2.48
N ALA A 97 2.71 10.86 1.29
CA ALA A 97 1.88 12.03 1.06
C ALA A 97 0.38 11.75 1.26
N LEU A 98 -0.13 10.60 0.80
CA LEU A 98 -1.52 10.18 1.01
C LEU A 98 -1.84 10.02 2.50
N PHE A 99 -0.96 9.38 3.28
CA PHE A 99 -1.17 9.25 4.72
C PHE A 99 -1.08 10.59 5.46
N LYS A 100 -0.20 11.51 5.02
CA LYS A 100 -0.12 12.87 5.58
C LYS A 100 -1.38 13.70 5.28
N ALA A 101 -1.93 13.57 4.07
CA ALA A 101 -3.15 14.24 3.64
C ALA A 101 -4.44 13.47 4.02
N GLN A 102 -4.35 12.33 4.70
CA GLN A 102 -5.44 11.36 4.88
C GLN A 102 -6.80 11.97 5.28
N ARG A 103 -6.80 12.94 6.20
CA ARG A 103 -8.04 13.56 6.72
C ARG A 103 -8.86 14.24 5.63
N GLU A 104 -8.21 14.71 4.57
CA GLU A 104 -8.85 15.34 3.43
C GLU A 104 -9.77 14.40 2.63
N TYR A 105 -9.58 13.09 2.81
CA TYR A 105 -10.31 12.04 2.10
C TYR A 105 -11.26 11.26 3.01
N PHE A 106 -11.49 11.70 4.24
CA PHE A 106 -12.51 11.13 5.12
C PHE A 106 -13.92 11.55 4.70
N ASP A 107 -14.92 10.77 5.11
CA ASP A 107 -16.33 10.92 4.69
C ASP A 107 -16.83 12.37 4.74
N VAL A 108 -16.66 13.03 5.87
CA VAL A 108 -17.16 14.40 6.07
C VAL A 108 -16.49 15.44 5.15
N ASN A 109 -15.32 15.12 4.62
CA ASN A 109 -14.55 16.00 3.74
C ASN A 109 -14.87 15.76 2.25
N VAL A 110 -15.38 14.59 1.87
CA VAL A 110 -15.63 14.23 0.46
C VAL A 110 -17.10 13.94 0.14
N VAL A 111 -18.00 13.98 1.11
CA VAL A 111 -19.43 13.61 0.94
C VAL A 111 -20.15 14.39 -0.18
N ASN A 112 -19.71 15.62 -0.47
CA ASN A 112 -20.31 16.47 -1.51
C ASN A 112 -19.45 16.52 -2.80
N GLU A 113 -18.39 15.72 -2.89
CA GLU A 113 -17.50 15.68 -4.04
C GLU A 113 -17.93 14.58 -5.02
N THR A 114 -17.83 14.89 -6.31
CA THR A 114 -17.94 13.87 -7.35
C THR A 114 -16.64 13.08 -7.45
N ARG A 115 -16.73 11.83 -7.93
CA ARG A 115 -15.58 10.94 -8.13
C ARG A 115 -14.41 11.60 -8.88
N ASN A 116 -14.70 12.30 -9.99
CA ASN A 116 -13.67 12.93 -10.81
C ASN A 116 -13.03 14.17 -10.14
N GLN A 117 -13.75 14.87 -9.25
CA GLN A 117 -13.16 15.96 -8.47
C GLN A 117 -12.15 15.42 -7.44
N THR A 118 -12.49 14.32 -6.76
CA THR A 118 -11.54 13.66 -5.85
C THR A 118 -10.31 13.16 -6.59
N TYR A 119 -10.44 12.61 -7.81
CA TYR A 119 -9.27 12.24 -8.62
C TYR A 119 -8.41 13.42 -9.07
N GLN A 120 -9.00 14.58 -9.36
CA GLN A 120 -8.23 15.79 -9.64
C GLN A 120 -7.37 16.17 -8.44
N ARG A 121 -7.94 16.20 -7.24
CA ARG A 121 -7.20 16.48 -5.99
C ARG A 121 -6.10 15.45 -5.71
N LEU A 122 -6.37 14.17 -5.95
CA LEU A 122 -5.38 13.10 -5.79
C LEU A 122 -4.22 13.25 -6.80
N ALA A 123 -4.51 13.64 -8.04
CA ALA A 123 -3.51 13.94 -9.04
C ALA A 123 -2.68 15.19 -8.66
N GLU A 124 -3.32 16.24 -8.15
CA GLU A 124 -2.62 17.42 -7.60
C GLU A 124 -1.69 17.04 -6.44
N LEU A 125 -2.14 16.17 -5.53
CA LEU A 125 -1.30 15.64 -4.46
C LEU A 125 -0.09 14.88 -5.02
N ALA A 126 -0.26 14.12 -6.11
CA ALA A 126 0.85 13.43 -6.78
C ALA A 126 1.89 14.42 -7.33
N GLY A 127 1.42 15.57 -7.82
CA GLY A 127 2.28 16.68 -8.23
C GLY A 127 3.20 17.21 -7.11
N THR A 128 2.83 17.06 -5.84
CA THR A 128 3.65 17.52 -4.71
C THR A 128 4.88 16.64 -4.44
N VAL A 129 4.94 15.45 -5.05
CA VAL A 129 6.09 14.53 -5.00
C VAL A 129 6.79 14.40 -6.37
N ASP A 130 6.65 15.42 -7.21
CA ASP A 130 7.23 15.54 -8.56
C ASP A 130 6.75 14.49 -9.57
N VAL A 131 5.49 14.05 -9.47
CA VAL A 131 4.86 13.20 -10.47
C VAL A 131 4.05 14.06 -11.45
N ASP A 132 4.03 13.70 -12.73
CA ASP A 132 3.17 14.35 -13.72
C ASP A 132 1.68 14.13 -13.37
N LYS A 133 1.07 15.17 -12.79
CA LYS A 133 -0.33 15.15 -12.37
C LYS A 133 -1.31 14.95 -13.52
N ASP A 134 -1.00 15.43 -14.72
CA ASP A 134 -1.90 15.30 -15.87
C ASP A 134 -1.89 13.86 -16.38
N ALA A 135 -0.73 13.22 -16.38
CA ALA A 135 -0.61 11.79 -16.67
C ALA A 135 -1.34 10.93 -15.63
N VAL A 136 -1.22 11.26 -14.33
CA VAL A 136 -1.96 10.57 -13.26
C VAL A 136 -3.46 10.77 -13.43
N TYR A 137 -3.93 12.00 -13.63
CA TYR A 137 -5.36 12.27 -13.80
C TYR A 137 -5.94 11.56 -15.03
N LYS A 138 -5.20 11.50 -16.15
CA LYS A 138 -5.61 10.77 -17.34
C LYS A 138 -5.88 9.28 -17.06
N LEU A 139 -5.09 8.65 -16.18
CA LEU A 139 -5.30 7.25 -15.79
C LEU A 139 -6.53 7.09 -14.89
N LEU A 140 -6.85 8.09 -14.07
CA LEU A 140 -7.91 8.05 -13.07
C LEU A 140 -9.28 8.50 -13.58
N HIS A 141 -9.30 9.42 -14.55
CA HIS A 141 -10.51 10.03 -15.09
C HIS A 141 -11.51 8.98 -15.59
N VAL A 142 -12.76 9.12 -15.18
CA VAL A 142 -13.88 8.28 -15.64
C VAL A 142 -14.76 9.10 -16.58
N ALA A 143 -15.06 8.56 -17.76
CA ALA A 143 -15.95 9.24 -18.72
C ALA A 143 -17.38 9.38 -18.18
N ASP A 144 -18.04 10.48 -18.53
CA ASP A 144 -19.43 10.77 -18.20
C ASP A 144 -20.44 10.12 -19.17
N LYS A 145 -19.92 9.38 -20.15
CA LYS A 145 -20.70 8.66 -21.17
C LYS A 145 -20.31 7.18 -21.17
N PRO A 146 -21.27 6.29 -21.42
CA PRO A 146 -20.99 4.85 -21.53
C PRO A 146 -20.13 4.55 -22.77
N ASP A 147 -19.46 3.40 -22.73
CA ASP A 147 -18.78 2.81 -23.89
C ASP A 147 -19.69 1.72 -24.48
N GLY A 148 -20.49 2.08 -25.48
CA GLY A 148 -21.59 1.23 -25.95
C GLY A 148 -22.59 0.94 -24.82
N ASP A 149 -22.79 -0.34 -24.50
CA ASP A 149 -23.66 -0.80 -23.40
C ASP A 149 -22.93 -0.90 -22.05
N ALA A 150 -21.64 -0.56 -21.99
CA ALA A 150 -20.87 -0.60 -20.74
C ALA A 150 -21.04 0.71 -19.94
N TYR A 151 -21.74 0.62 -18.80
CA TYR A 151 -21.89 1.73 -17.84
C TYR A 151 -20.87 1.69 -16.69
N ASN A 152 -20.31 0.50 -16.41
CA ASN A 152 -19.30 0.29 -15.35
C ASN A 152 -17.89 0.22 -15.93
N ILE A 153 -17.51 1.22 -16.72
CA ILE A 153 -16.23 1.24 -17.47
C ILE A 153 -15.00 1.42 -16.55
N GLY A 154 -15.18 2.06 -15.39
CA GLY A 154 -14.09 2.34 -14.46
C GLY A 154 -13.05 3.30 -15.06
N ASN A 155 -11.81 3.15 -14.61
CA ASN A 155 -10.64 3.92 -15.05
C ASN A 155 -9.51 2.96 -15.49
N GLN A 156 -8.37 3.50 -15.89
CA GLN A 156 -7.27 2.72 -16.47
C GLN A 156 -6.46 1.88 -15.46
N VAL A 157 -6.81 1.96 -14.17
CA VAL A 157 -6.20 1.18 -13.07
C VAL A 157 -7.19 0.22 -12.41
N THR A 158 -8.44 0.17 -12.88
CA THR A 158 -9.48 -0.69 -12.30
C THR A 158 -9.11 -2.17 -12.29
N ASN A 159 -8.39 -2.65 -13.30
CA ASN A 159 -7.94 -4.06 -13.32
C ASN A 159 -6.82 -4.34 -12.31
N ASP A 160 -5.99 -3.35 -12.00
CA ASP A 160 -4.95 -3.47 -10.97
C ASP A 160 -5.60 -3.54 -9.58
N VAL A 161 -6.62 -2.69 -9.33
CA VAL A 161 -7.45 -2.77 -8.10
C VAL A 161 -8.07 -4.16 -7.94
N LYS A 162 -8.65 -4.74 -9.01
CA LYS A 162 -9.19 -6.10 -8.96
C LYS A 162 -8.12 -7.12 -8.59
N PHE A 163 -6.91 -6.97 -9.12
CA PHE A 163 -5.80 -7.89 -8.84
C PHE A 163 -5.34 -7.80 -7.39
N ILE A 164 -5.03 -6.60 -6.86
CA ILE A 164 -4.59 -6.45 -5.47
C ILE A 164 -5.68 -6.89 -4.48
N THR A 165 -6.95 -6.62 -4.81
CA THR A 165 -8.10 -7.04 -4.01
C THR A 165 -8.24 -8.56 -3.98
N LYS A 166 -8.06 -9.22 -5.15
CA LYS A 166 -8.05 -10.69 -5.23
C LYS A 166 -6.92 -11.28 -4.40
N ALA A 167 -5.72 -10.70 -4.49
CA ALA A 167 -4.55 -11.15 -3.73
C ALA A 167 -4.78 -11.05 -2.21
N ALA A 168 -5.32 -9.92 -1.74
CA ALA A 168 -5.65 -9.72 -0.32
C ALA A 168 -6.71 -10.71 0.18
N ARG A 169 -7.76 -10.93 -0.61
CA ARG A 169 -8.83 -11.91 -0.29
C ARG A 169 -8.28 -13.33 -0.20
N GLN A 170 -7.30 -13.69 -1.02
CA GLN A 170 -6.71 -15.04 -1.03
C GLN A 170 -5.98 -15.38 0.27
N VAL A 171 -5.49 -14.37 1.00
CA VAL A 171 -4.84 -14.54 2.32
C VAL A 171 -5.75 -14.14 3.47
N SER A 172 -7.03 -13.89 3.21
CA SER A 172 -8.02 -13.44 4.20
C SER A 172 -7.61 -12.19 4.99
N ALA A 173 -6.85 -11.28 4.36
CA ALA A 173 -6.59 -9.98 4.96
C ALA A 173 -7.91 -9.21 5.08
N HIS A 174 -8.28 -8.82 6.30
CA HIS A 174 -9.59 -8.24 6.58
C HIS A 174 -9.51 -6.88 7.26
N VAL A 175 -8.91 -6.79 8.45
CA VAL A 175 -8.77 -5.51 9.17
C VAL A 175 -7.49 -4.80 8.76
N THR A 176 -7.50 -3.46 8.81
CA THR A 176 -6.30 -2.65 8.57
C THR A 176 -5.88 -1.89 9.84
N PRO A 177 -4.58 -1.87 10.17
CA PRO A 177 -3.52 -2.60 9.50
C PRO A 177 -3.56 -4.11 9.84
N THR A 178 -3.12 -4.95 8.91
CA THR A 178 -2.70 -6.33 9.20
C THR A 178 -1.26 -6.52 8.73
N VAL A 179 -0.42 -7.13 9.56
CA VAL A 179 0.98 -7.41 9.21
C VAL A 179 1.17 -8.90 9.01
N PHE A 180 1.88 -9.27 7.95
CA PHE A 180 2.34 -10.64 7.73
C PHE A 180 3.87 -10.67 7.81
N PHE A 181 4.40 -11.67 8.49
CA PHE A 181 5.82 -11.97 8.53
C PHE A 181 6.07 -13.33 7.86
N ASN A 182 6.91 -13.33 6.82
CA ASN A 182 7.20 -14.51 6.00
C ASN A 182 5.94 -15.25 5.50
N GLY A 183 4.93 -14.49 5.06
CA GLY A 183 3.68 -15.02 4.52
C GLY A 183 2.67 -15.52 5.58
N VAL A 184 2.91 -15.32 6.87
CA VAL A 184 2.00 -15.69 7.97
C VAL A 184 1.57 -14.42 8.71
N VAL A 185 0.29 -14.30 9.08
CA VAL A 185 -0.20 -13.18 9.92
C VAL A 185 0.61 -13.10 11.22
N GLU A 186 1.12 -11.92 11.52
CA GLU A 186 1.82 -11.59 12.77
C GLU A 186 0.91 -10.74 13.66
N ASN A 187 0.16 -11.42 14.54
CA ASN A 187 -0.86 -10.78 15.39
C ASN A 187 -0.28 -9.97 16.55
N SER A 188 1.01 -10.13 16.88
CA SER A 188 1.62 -9.36 17.96
C SER A 188 1.80 -7.88 17.59
N ILE A 189 2.08 -7.60 16.30
CA ILE A 189 2.34 -6.25 15.81
C ILE A 189 1.07 -5.40 15.84
N SER A 190 1.14 -4.29 16.56
CA SER A 190 0.07 -3.30 16.64
C SER A 190 0.53 -1.96 16.08
N SER A 191 -0.40 -1.19 15.49
CA SER A 191 -0.16 0.22 15.14
C SER A 191 0.23 1.09 16.34
N GLY A 192 0.00 0.61 17.56
CA GLY A 192 0.40 1.26 18.81
C GLY A 192 1.84 1.00 19.26
N TRP A 193 2.59 0.12 18.59
CA TRP A 193 3.93 -0.26 19.03
C TRP A 193 4.91 0.93 19.08
N THR A 194 5.70 0.96 20.15
CA THR A 194 6.85 1.86 20.28
C THR A 194 8.01 1.38 19.41
N LEU A 195 8.99 2.25 19.18
CA LEU A 195 10.22 1.85 18.49
C LEU A 195 10.95 0.71 19.22
N ASP A 196 10.99 0.73 20.55
CA ASP A 196 11.70 -0.31 21.31
C ASP A 196 11.03 -1.69 21.16
N GLN A 197 9.69 -1.74 21.12
CA GLN A 197 8.96 -2.99 20.83
C GLN A 197 9.27 -3.50 19.42
N TRP A 198 9.37 -2.59 18.44
CA TRP A 198 9.79 -2.95 17.09
C TRP A 198 11.21 -3.50 17.04
N LYS A 199 12.17 -2.83 17.70
CA LYS A 199 13.57 -3.27 17.77
C LYS A 199 13.68 -4.66 18.41
N GLU A 200 13.06 -4.85 19.56
CA GLU A 200 13.04 -6.14 20.25
C GLU A 200 12.46 -7.24 19.35
N TRP A 201 11.34 -6.97 18.68
CA TRP A 201 10.74 -7.94 17.77
C TRP A 201 11.65 -8.24 16.57
N ILE A 202 12.26 -7.22 15.95
CA ILE A 202 13.18 -7.37 14.82
C ILE A 202 14.40 -8.20 15.21
N ASP A 203 15.03 -7.89 16.34
CA ASP A 203 16.22 -8.58 16.82
C ASP A 203 15.96 -10.07 17.07
N ASN A 204 14.77 -10.40 17.56
CA ASN A 204 14.36 -11.78 17.84
C ASN A 204 13.92 -12.57 16.60
N ASN A 205 13.38 -11.91 15.57
CA ASN A 205 12.70 -12.60 14.46
C ASN A 205 13.43 -12.51 13.11
N VAL A 206 14.28 -11.48 12.92
CA VAL A 206 15.03 -11.26 11.67
C VAL A 206 16.46 -11.75 11.85
N VAL A 207 16.79 -12.89 11.22
CA VAL A 207 18.08 -13.60 11.34
C VAL A 207 18.88 -13.67 10.05
#